data_AF-A0A1D2MXT2-F1
#
_entry.id   AF-A0A1D2MXT2-F1
#
_cell.length_a   1.000
_cell.length_b   1.000
_cell.length_c   1.000
_cell.angle_alpha   90.00
_cell.angle_beta   90.00
_cell.angle_gamma   90.00
#
_symmetry.space_group_name_H-M   'P 1'
#
loop_
_entity.id
_entity.type
_entity.pdbx_description
1 polymer ?
#
loop_
_entity_poly.entity_id
_entity_poly.type
_entity_poly.pdbx_seq_one_letter_code
_entity_poly.pdbx_strand_id
1 'polypeptide(L)'
;MTMKMAILPGGGKEEASAAPSSSSYSSTSSNAKSPTSNKGTPTRPRPPALWTVNECKLWLGRHCGDLGVQYSELFHQNNVNGRALLRMNSVALERMGISNAVHRHEIWREIIKLKLKSDVLELRDLESQLASQK
;
A
#
# COMPACT_ATOMS: atom_id res chain seq x y z
N MET A 1 29.42 -39.99 29.20
CA MET A 1 29.46 -41.31 28.54
C MET A 1 28.53 -42.24 29.30
N THR A 2 27.60 -42.91 28.59
CA THR A 2 27.08 -44.27 28.91
C THR A 2 26.14 -44.37 30.15
N MET A 3 24.92 -44.91 30.13
CA MET A 3 24.11 -45.62 29.13
C MET A 3 22.63 -45.59 29.53
N LYS A 4 21.75 -45.68 28.51
CA LYS A 4 20.34 -46.12 28.57
C LYS A 4 20.25 -47.60 28.96
N MET A 5 19.17 -48.03 29.63
CA MET A 5 18.44 -49.28 29.33
C MET A 5 17.08 -49.35 30.05
N ALA A 6 16.00 -49.58 29.28
CA ALA A 6 14.86 -50.49 29.50
C ALA A 6 13.67 -50.04 28.62
N ILE A 7 12.80 -50.85 27.98
CA ILE A 7 12.61 -52.27 27.64
C ILE A 7 11.62 -52.25 26.43
N LEU A 8 11.69 -53.27 25.55
CA LEU A 8 10.97 -53.52 24.27
C LEU A 8 9.52 -54.06 24.47
N PRO A 9 8.76 -54.58 23.46
CA PRO A 9 8.74 -54.45 21.98
C PRO A 9 7.33 -54.16 21.39
N GLY A 10 7.25 -53.85 20.09
CA GLY A 10 6.00 -53.91 19.33
C GLY A 10 6.23 -53.88 17.82
N GLY A 11 6.39 -55.05 17.21
CA GLY A 11 6.54 -55.21 15.77
C GLY A 11 5.18 -55.23 15.06
N GLY A 12 5.07 -54.47 13.98
CA GLY A 12 4.03 -54.58 12.97
C GLY A 12 4.67 -54.35 11.61
N LYS A 13 4.93 -55.45 10.90
CA LYS A 13 5.26 -55.44 9.48
C LYS A 13 3.93 -55.35 8.73
N GLU A 14 3.85 -54.47 7.74
CA GLU A 14 3.16 -54.79 6.49
C GLU A 14 3.65 -53.85 5.38
N GLU A 15 3.98 -54.49 4.27
CA GLU A 15 4.71 -54.03 3.11
C GLU A 15 3.75 -54.01 1.91
N ALA A 16 4.06 -53.15 0.94
CA ALA A 16 3.59 -53.15 -0.45
C ALA A 16 2.18 -52.53 -0.67
N SER A 17 1.89 -51.76 -1.72
CA SER A 17 2.49 -51.70 -3.05
C SER A 17 2.04 -50.44 -3.82
N ALA A 18 2.86 -50.04 -4.81
CA ALA A 18 2.49 -49.50 -6.12
C ALA A 18 1.80 -48.11 -6.26
N ALA A 19 2.61 -47.11 -6.60
CA ALA A 19 2.31 -46.12 -7.65
C ALA A 19 2.43 -46.83 -9.05
N PRO A 20 2.09 -46.24 -10.23
CA PRO A 20 1.88 -44.82 -10.55
C PRO A 20 0.70 -44.53 -11.51
N SER A 21 0.38 -43.26 -11.75
CA SER A 21 0.24 -42.69 -13.11
C SER A 21 -0.10 -41.20 -13.11
N SER A 22 0.70 -40.49 -13.92
CA SER A 22 0.53 -39.14 -14.41
C SER A 22 -0.81 -38.93 -15.13
N SER A 23 -1.46 -37.79 -14.89
CA SER A 23 -2.28 -37.14 -15.90
C SER A 23 -2.04 -35.63 -15.88
N SER A 24 -1.30 -35.22 -16.90
CA SER A 24 -1.11 -33.88 -17.38
C SER A 24 -2.41 -33.32 -17.95
N TYR A 25 -2.82 -32.15 -17.48
CA TYR A 25 -3.56 -31.20 -18.32
C TYR A 25 -2.85 -29.85 -18.26
N SER A 26 -2.31 -29.46 -19.41
CA SER A 26 -1.90 -28.11 -19.75
C SER A 26 -3.03 -27.48 -20.55
N SER A 27 -3.44 -26.26 -20.21
CA SER A 27 -3.96 -25.21 -21.11
C SER A 27 -4.30 -23.98 -20.26
N THR A 28 -3.41 -22.98 -20.20
CA THR A 28 -3.45 -21.76 -21.03
C THR A 28 -4.77 -20.97 -20.95
N SER A 29 -4.79 -19.91 -20.15
CA SER A 29 -5.48 -18.70 -20.57
C SER A 29 -4.99 -17.43 -19.88
N SER A 30 -4.70 -16.46 -20.75
CA SER A 30 -4.75 -15.01 -20.57
C SER A 30 -3.91 -14.37 -19.46
N ASN A 31 -2.65 -14.14 -19.82
CA ASN A 31 -2.02 -12.82 -19.86
C ASN A 31 -2.95 -11.64 -19.51
N ALA A 32 -2.93 -11.19 -18.25
CA ALA A 32 -3.19 -9.80 -17.89
C ALA A 32 -1.87 -9.23 -17.37
N LYS A 33 -1.14 -8.58 -18.29
CA LYS A 33 0.09 -7.84 -18.03
C LYS A 33 -0.15 -6.88 -16.87
N SER A 34 0.48 -7.14 -15.74
CA SER A 34 0.83 -6.10 -14.78
C SER A 34 1.55 -4.98 -15.56
N PRO A 35 1.18 -3.70 -15.40
CA PRO A 35 1.90 -2.64 -16.08
C PRO A 35 3.32 -2.62 -15.51
N THR A 36 4.22 -3.04 -16.39
CA THR A 36 5.66 -2.84 -16.39
C THR A 36 6.08 -1.62 -15.56
N SER A 37 6.84 -1.88 -14.50
CA SER A 37 7.71 -0.89 -13.88
C SER A 37 8.73 -0.43 -14.93
N ASN A 38 8.43 0.67 -15.60
CA ASN A 38 9.31 1.28 -16.58
C ASN A 38 10.46 1.97 -15.80
N LYS A 39 11.64 1.37 -15.80
CA LYS A 39 12.89 2.07 -15.43
C LYS A 39 13.25 2.99 -16.60
N GLY A 40 13.13 4.31 -16.41
CA GLY A 40 13.59 5.31 -17.37
C GLY A 40 13.09 6.71 -17.02
N THR A 41 14.02 7.66 -16.93
CA THR A 41 13.88 9.07 -16.47
C THR A 41 13.75 9.23 -14.95
N PRO A 42 14.38 10.25 -14.33
CA PRO A 42 14.04 10.64 -12.96
C PRO A 42 12.57 11.05 -12.97
N THR A 43 11.71 10.10 -12.59
CA THR A 43 10.27 10.28 -12.64
C THR A 43 9.90 11.37 -11.66
N ARG A 44 9.49 12.52 -12.20
CA ARG A 44 8.92 13.63 -11.43
C ARG A 44 7.88 13.04 -10.46
N PRO A 45 7.93 13.36 -9.15
CA PRO A 45 6.97 12.83 -8.20
C PRO A 45 5.56 13.13 -8.71
N ARG A 46 4.72 12.08 -8.79
CA ARG A 46 3.34 12.22 -9.28
C ARG A 46 2.60 13.22 -8.39
N PRO A 47 1.99 14.28 -8.95
CA PRO A 47 1.25 15.27 -8.17
C PRO A 47 0.13 14.64 -7.35
N PRO A 48 -0.13 15.11 -6.10
CA PRO A 48 -1.20 14.58 -5.27
C PRO A 48 -2.58 14.63 -5.92
N ALA A 49 -2.86 15.63 -6.76
CA ALA A 49 -4.12 15.72 -7.51
C ALA A 49 -4.39 14.51 -8.43
N LEU A 50 -3.35 13.77 -8.82
CA LEU A 50 -3.43 12.58 -9.68
C LEU A 50 -3.35 11.27 -8.92
N TRP A 51 -3.34 11.31 -7.57
CA TRP A 51 -3.27 10.12 -6.75
C TRP A 51 -4.59 9.34 -6.74
N THR A 52 -4.45 8.03 -6.85
CA THR A 52 -5.49 7.03 -6.61
C THR A 52 -5.79 6.90 -5.12
N VAL A 53 -6.88 6.21 -4.79
CA VAL A 53 -7.24 5.90 -3.38
C VAL A 53 -6.12 5.10 -2.70
N ASN A 54 -5.48 4.17 -3.41
CA ASN A 54 -4.41 3.36 -2.83
C ASN A 54 -3.13 4.17 -2.56
N GLU A 55 -2.79 5.11 -3.44
CA GLU A 55 -1.68 6.04 -3.20
C GLU A 55 -1.96 6.95 -2.01
N CYS A 56 -3.22 7.39 -1.81
CA CYS A 56 -3.62 8.15 -0.62
C CYS A 56 -3.50 7.32 0.66
N LYS A 57 -3.96 6.05 0.63
CA LYS A 57 -3.81 5.08 1.73
C LYS A 57 -2.33 4.92 2.12
N LEU A 58 -1.47 4.76 1.12
CA LEU A 58 -0.05 4.56 1.29
C LEU A 58 0.66 5.83 1.79
N TRP A 59 0.26 7.00 1.32
CA TRP A 59 0.72 8.29 1.85
C TRP A 59 0.37 8.42 3.34
N LEU A 60 -0.88 8.10 3.71
CA LEU A 60 -1.34 8.19 5.09
C LEU A 60 -0.49 7.31 6.01
N GLY A 61 -0.26 6.05 5.63
CA GLY A 61 0.58 5.12 6.39
C GLY A 61 2.06 5.54 6.53
N ARG A 62 2.58 6.35 5.61
CA ARG A 62 3.96 6.86 5.67
C ARG A 62 4.12 8.13 6.49
N HIS A 63 3.12 9.00 6.46
CA HIS A 63 3.23 10.35 7.00
C HIS A 63 2.53 10.53 8.34
N CYS A 64 1.52 9.71 8.64
CA CYS A 64 0.74 9.82 9.87
C CYS A 64 1.10 8.75 10.92
N GLY A 65 2.18 7.98 10.73
CA GLY A 65 2.63 6.95 11.66
C GLY A 65 1.52 5.94 12.01
N ASP A 66 1.37 5.62 13.30
CA ASP A 66 0.36 4.67 13.80
C ASP A 66 -1.08 5.12 13.49
N LEU A 67 -1.35 6.44 13.52
CA LEU A 67 -2.65 6.98 13.12
C LEU A 67 -2.92 6.70 11.64
N GLY A 68 -1.87 6.75 10.81
CA GLY A 68 -1.96 6.42 9.41
C GLY A 68 -2.39 4.98 9.19
N VAL A 69 -1.79 4.03 9.90
CA VAL A 69 -2.19 2.62 9.85
C VAL A 69 -3.63 2.45 10.34
N GLN A 70 -3.98 3.05 11.47
CA GLN A 70 -5.30 2.95 12.10
C GLN A 70 -6.43 3.46 11.19
N TYR A 71 -6.23 4.60 10.50
CA TYR A 71 -7.28 5.22 9.68
C TYR A 71 -7.12 4.95 8.18
N SER A 72 -6.10 4.21 7.75
CA SER A 72 -5.83 3.89 6.34
C SER A 72 -7.03 3.24 5.64
N GLU A 73 -7.68 2.30 6.31
CA GLU A 73 -8.83 1.60 5.77
C GLU A 73 -10.07 2.49 5.71
N LEU A 74 -10.23 3.40 6.67
CA LEU A 74 -11.32 4.37 6.66
C LEU A 74 -11.23 5.31 5.45
N PHE A 75 -10.01 5.76 5.11
CA PHE A 75 -9.77 6.54 3.89
C PHE A 75 -10.05 5.74 2.61
N HIS A 76 -9.74 4.45 2.62
CA HIS A 76 -10.01 3.55 1.50
C HIS A 76 -11.52 3.36 1.27
N GLN A 77 -12.27 3.03 2.33
CA GLN A 77 -13.73 2.82 2.30
C GLN A 77 -14.49 4.08 1.87
N ASN A 78 -14.03 5.26 2.27
CA ASN A 78 -14.60 6.54 1.85
C ASN A 78 -14.16 6.99 0.44
N ASN A 79 -13.42 6.13 -0.30
CA ASN A 79 -12.90 6.41 -1.64
C ASN A 79 -12.11 7.73 -1.72
N VAL A 80 -11.29 8.03 -0.70
CA VAL A 80 -10.51 9.26 -0.66
C VAL A 80 -9.36 9.18 -1.67
N ASN A 81 -9.57 9.78 -2.84
CA ASN A 81 -8.54 9.98 -3.86
C ASN A 81 -7.78 11.30 -3.64
N GLY A 82 -6.76 11.56 -4.46
CA GLY A 82 -5.88 12.72 -4.32
C GLY A 82 -6.61 14.07 -4.28
N ARG A 83 -7.61 14.25 -5.15
CA ARG A 83 -8.43 15.47 -5.18
C ARG A 83 -9.33 15.61 -3.94
N ALA A 84 -9.83 14.50 -3.40
CA ALA A 84 -10.57 14.51 -2.15
C ALA A 84 -9.65 14.85 -0.97
N LEU A 85 -8.45 14.24 -0.91
CA LEU A 85 -7.44 14.48 0.11
C LEU A 85 -7.03 15.95 0.18
N LEU A 86 -6.77 16.58 -0.97
CA LEU A 86 -6.43 18.00 -1.06
C LEU A 86 -7.58 18.94 -0.65
N ARG A 87 -8.83 18.46 -0.61
CA ARG A 87 -10.01 19.23 -0.15
C ARG A 87 -10.45 18.92 1.28
N MET A 88 -9.85 17.91 1.91
CA MET A 88 -10.14 17.59 3.31
C MET A 88 -9.92 18.81 4.20
N ASN A 89 -10.63 18.82 5.32
CA ASN A 89 -10.49 19.75 6.44
C ASN A 89 -10.85 19.00 7.73
N SER A 90 -10.72 19.65 8.89
CA SER A 90 -11.05 19.02 10.17
C SER A 90 -12.50 18.48 10.19
N VAL A 91 -13.48 19.26 9.73
CA VAL A 91 -14.90 18.84 9.72
C VAL A 91 -15.14 17.61 8.84
N ALA A 92 -14.47 17.52 7.68
CA ALA A 92 -14.59 16.38 6.79
C ALA A 92 -14.01 15.09 7.39
N LEU A 93 -12.89 15.19 8.10
CA LEU A 93 -12.28 14.07 8.82
C LEU A 93 -13.18 13.56 9.95
N GLU A 94 -13.84 14.47 10.67
CA GLU A 94 -14.81 14.13 11.70
C GLU A 94 -16.02 13.40 11.11
N ARG A 95 -16.59 13.91 10.00
CA ARG A 95 -17.70 13.28 9.29
C ARG A 95 -17.36 11.90 8.72
N MET A 96 -16.09 11.66 8.38
CA MET A 96 -15.62 10.34 7.95
C MET A 96 -15.55 9.32 9.09
N GLY A 97 -15.59 9.74 10.35
CA GLY A 97 -15.53 8.86 11.53
C GLY A 97 -14.31 9.06 12.43
N ILE A 98 -13.50 10.11 12.23
CA ILE A 98 -12.36 10.42 13.11
C ILE A 98 -12.82 11.35 14.24
N SER A 99 -13.49 10.77 15.24
CA SER A 99 -14.09 11.51 16.35
C SER A 99 -13.05 12.09 17.33
N ASN A 100 -11.90 11.43 17.49
CA ASN A 100 -10.84 11.91 18.37
C ASN A 100 -10.20 13.20 17.80
N ALA A 101 -10.36 14.31 18.52
CA ALA A 101 -9.89 15.62 18.09
C ALA A 101 -8.36 15.70 17.93
N VAL A 102 -7.60 15.01 18.78
CA VAL A 102 -6.13 14.98 18.72
C VAL A 102 -5.69 14.23 17.45
N HIS A 103 -6.26 13.05 17.20
CA HIS A 103 -5.95 12.26 15.99
C HIS A 103 -6.28 13.05 14.72
N ARG A 104 -7.45 13.70 14.73
CA ARG A 104 -7.91 14.53 13.63
C ARG A 104 -6.99 15.71 13.39
N HIS A 105 -6.51 16.36 14.45
CA HIS A 105 -5.56 17.46 14.36
C HIS A 105 -4.23 17.01 13.74
N GLU A 106 -3.68 15.87 14.19
CA GLU A 106 -2.42 15.33 13.65
C GLU A 106 -2.52 14.96 12.17
N ILE A 107 -3.58 14.25 11.77
CA ILE A 107 -3.81 13.91 10.36
C ILE A 107 -4.00 15.18 9.54
N TRP A 108 -4.76 16.15 10.06
CA TRP A 108 -4.99 17.41 9.37
C TRP A 108 -3.70 18.21 9.16
N ARG A 109 -2.81 18.24 10.15
CA ARG A 109 -1.49 18.85 10.06
C ARG A 109 -0.66 18.24 8.93
N GLU A 110 -0.63 16.91 8.80
CA GLU A 110 0.08 16.24 7.70
C GLU A 110 -0.53 16.54 6.33
N ILE A 111 -1.87 16.64 6.24
CA ILE A 111 -2.54 17.04 4.99
C ILE A 111 -2.15 18.47 4.59
N ILE A 112 -2.07 19.42 5.53
CA ILE A 112 -1.61 20.79 5.24
C ILE A 112 -0.18 20.79 4.71
N LYS A 113 0.74 20.02 5.32
CA LYS A 113 2.12 19.89 4.82
C LYS A 113 2.15 19.34 3.38
N LEU A 114 1.31 18.37 3.07
CA LEU A 114 1.20 17.83 1.72
C LEU A 114 0.79 18.91 0.71
N LYS A 115 -0.23 19.72 1.06
CA LYS A 115 -0.70 20.83 0.20
C LYS A 115 0.43 21.83 -0.07
N LEU A 116 1.07 22.33 0.99
CA LEU A 116 2.18 23.28 0.88
C LEU A 116 3.32 22.73 0.02
N LYS A 117 3.69 21.45 0.23
CA LYS A 117 4.72 20.81 -0.58
C LYS A 117 4.31 20.69 -2.05
N SER A 118 3.04 20.36 -2.32
CA SER A 118 2.51 20.31 -3.68
C SER A 118 2.57 21.67 -4.36
N ASP A 119 2.09 22.72 -3.67
CA ASP A 119 2.04 24.08 -4.21
C ASP A 119 3.44 24.61 -4.53
N VAL A 120 4.42 24.36 -3.65
CA VAL A 120 5.83 24.74 -3.89
C VAL A 120 6.39 24.00 -5.11
N LEU A 121 6.09 22.71 -5.28
CA LEU A 121 6.58 21.93 -6.41
C LEU A 121 5.89 22.30 -7.73
N GLU A 122 4.62 22.71 -7.67
CA GLU A 122 3.85 23.22 -8.80
C GLU A 122 4.37 24.58 -9.25
N LEU A 123 4.61 25.51 -8.32
CA LEU A 123 5.18 26.82 -8.63
C LEU A 123 6.54 26.70 -9.32
N ARG A 124 7.44 25.85 -8.80
CA ARG A 124 8.75 25.59 -9.44
C ARG A 124 8.61 24.95 -10.82
N ASP A 125 7.56 24.17 -11.05
CA ASP A 125 7.30 23.59 -12.37
C ASP A 125 6.92 24.67 -13.39
N LEU A 126 5.99 25.54 -13.00
CA LEU A 126 5.51 26.64 -13.83
C LEU A 126 6.65 27.58 -14.21
N GLU A 127 7.52 27.90 -13.25
CA GLU A 127 8.74 28.70 -13.50
C GLU A 127 9.68 28.03 -14.51
N SER A 128 9.93 26.72 -14.35
CA SER A 128 10.80 25.95 -15.25
C SER A 128 10.23 25.85 -16.67
N GLN A 129 8.91 25.69 -16.80
CA GLN A 129 8.23 25.64 -18.09
C GLN A 129 8.31 26.99 -18.80
N LEU A 130 8.11 28.10 -18.07
CA LEU A 130 8.22 29.45 -18.61
C LEU A 130 9.66 29.77 -19.07
N ALA A 131 10.66 29.34 -18.30
CA ALA A 131 12.06 29.53 -18.65
C ALA A 131 12.46 28.77 -19.93
N SER A 132 11.82 27.62 -20.19
CA SER A 132 12.09 26.79 -21.38
C SER A 132 11.41 27.31 -22.65
N GLN A 133 10.51 28.29 -22.54
CA GLN A 133 9.82 28.91 -23.68
C GLN A 133 10.51 30.18 -24.20
N LYS A 134 11.60 30.62 -23.55
CA LYS A 134 12.43 31.76 -23.96
C LYS A 134 13.65 31.27 -24.73
#